data_AF-A0AAJ3CX59-F1
#
_entry.id   AF-A0AAJ3CX59-F1
#
_cell.length_a   1.000
_cell.length_b   1.000
_cell.length_c   1.000
_cell.angle_alpha   90.00
_cell.angle_beta   90.00
_cell.angle_gamma   90.00
#
_symmetry.space_group_name_H-M   'P 1'
#
loop_
_entity.id
_entity.type
_entity.pdbx_description
1 polymer ?
#
loop_
_entity_poly.entity_id
_entity_poly.type
_entity_poly.pdbx_seq_one_letter_code
_entity_poly.pdbx_strand_id
1 'polypeptide(L)'
;MAILKKLTDYSYIAETDSSEKIGILIDHDRSPTEYKGVEFFTSDGVLKFDSLNELEELLGTPFKYEEVQVKDTNTKFIGDYPVNETDNVYDVQETDSGLCTFKKSQKSKKRFYPGWWLVKTEAGTYNPRCTISTDTFDEHKEDIYGPYKTFMELTYQQKNL
;
A
#
# COMPACT_ATOMS: atom_id res chain seq x y z
N MET A 1 12.48 -15.59 19.19
CA MET A 1 11.67 -16.32 18.19
C MET A 1 11.47 -15.40 16.99
N ALA A 2 11.46 -15.95 15.79
CA ALA A 2 11.24 -15.16 14.57
C ALA A 2 9.76 -15.25 14.16
N ILE A 3 9.16 -14.09 13.90
CA ILE A 3 7.78 -13.92 13.49
C ILE A 3 7.78 -13.62 11.99
N LEU A 4 7.11 -14.47 11.21
CA LEU A 4 6.92 -14.27 9.78
C LEU A 4 5.56 -13.64 9.54
N LYS A 5 5.58 -12.38 9.12
CA LYS A 5 4.41 -11.58 8.78
C LYS A 5 4.12 -11.69 7.29
N LYS A 6 3.00 -12.34 6.92
CA LYS A 6 2.63 -12.59 5.52
C LYS A 6 2.41 -11.28 4.74
N LEU A 7 3.16 -11.08 3.65
CA LEU A 7 2.98 -9.96 2.71
C LEU A 7 2.22 -10.40 1.45
N THR A 8 2.56 -11.57 0.93
CA THR A 8 1.89 -12.21 -0.22
C THR A 8 1.77 -13.70 0.07
N ASP A 9 1.28 -14.49 -0.88
CA ASP A 9 1.19 -15.96 -0.71
C ASP A 9 2.55 -16.65 -0.55
N TYR A 10 3.64 -15.99 -0.94
CA TYR A 10 4.98 -16.56 -0.96
C TYR A 10 6.05 -15.62 -0.39
N SER A 11 5.69 -14.48 0.21
CA SER A 11 6.65 -13.54 0.80
C SER A 11 6.24 -13.06 2.19
N TYR A 12 7.23 -12.87 3.07
CA TYR A 12 7.04 -12.59 4.48
C TYR A 12 8.02 -11.50 4.95
N ILE A 13 7.60 -10.62 5.87
CA ILE A 13 8.52 -9.84 6.70
C ILE A 13 8.93 -10.72 7.87
N ALA A 14 10.23 -10.87 8.10
CA ALA A 14 10.75 -11.51 9.29
C ALA A 14 11.01 -10.45 10.37
N GLU A 15 10.42 -10.64 11.55
CA GLU A 15 10.61 -9.79 12.72
C GLU A 15 11.04 -10.62 13.94
N THR A 16 11.74 -10.01 14.88
CA THR A 16 11.94 -10.59 16.21
C THR A 16 10.71 -10.38 17.09
N ASP A 17 10.65 -11.07 18.24
CA ASP A 17 9.61 -10.83 19.25
C ASP A 17 9.56 -9.38 19.77
N SER A 18 10.65 -8.61 19.63
CA SER A 18 10.70 -7.17 19.95
C SER A 18 10.22 -6.26 18.81
N SER A 19 9.64 -6.82 17.74
CA SER A 19 9.20 -6.11 16.53
C SER A 19 10.35 -5.47 15.74
N GLU A 20 11.58 -5.95 15.91
CA GLU A 20 12.71 -5.52 15.09
C GLU A 20 12.67 -6.27 13.75
N LYS A 21 12.72 -5.53 12.63
CA LYS A 21 12.71 -6.10 11.29
C LYS A 21 14.10 -6.64 10.96
N ILE A 22 14.18 -7.95 10.77
CA ILE A 22 15.45 -8.65 10.48
C ILE A 22 15.61 -8.97 9.00
N GLY A 23 14.53 -8.96 8.23
CA GLY A 23 14.62 -9.12 6.78
C GLY A 23 13.31 -9.45 6.08
N ILE A 24 13.43 -9.83 4.81
CA ILE A 24 12.33 -10.30 3.96
C ILE A 24 12.63 -11.73 3.53
N LEU A 25 11.64 -12.61 3.66
CA LEU A 25 11.73 -14.00 3.22
C LEU A 25 10.84 -14.22 2.00
N ILE A 26 11.37 -14.90 0.99
CA ILE A 26 10.64 -15.32 -0.20
C ILE A 26 10.73 -16.84 -0.29
N ASP A 27 9.57 -17.50 -0.29
CA ASP A 27 9.43 -18.94 -0.49
C ASP A 27 9.10 -19.21 -1.97
N HIS A 28 10.13 -19.50 -2.77
CA HIS A 28 9.96 -19.68 -4.21
C HIS A 28 9.17 -20.94 -4.56
N ASP A 29 9.12 -21.94 -3.68
CA ASP A 29 8.31 -23.15 -3.89
C ASP A 29 6.81 -22.86 -3.88
N ARG A 30 6.41 -21.73 -3.29
CA ARG A 30 5.04 -21.20 -3.33
C ARG A 30 4.84 -20.07 -4.34
N SER A 31 5.92 -19.64 -4.98
CA SER A 31 5.87 -18.58 -6.00
C SER A 31 5.41 -19.15 -7.35
N PRO A 32 4.83 -18.33 -8.23
CA PRO A 32 4.51 -18.74 -9.60
C PRO A 32 5.74 -18.84 -10.52
N THR A 33 6.96 -18.77 -9.97
CA THR A 33 8.21 -18.74 -10.74
C THR A 33 8.83 -20.14 -10.87
N GLU A 34 9.85 -20.27 -11.71
CA GLU A 34 10.62 -21.51 -11.87
C GLU A 34 11.69 -21.72 -10.79
N TYR A 35 11.92 -20.69 -9.96
CA TYR A 35 12.87 -20.75 -8.86
C TYR A 35 12.34 -21.65 -7.74
N LYS A 36 13.26 -22.26 -6.98
CA LYS A 36 12.96 -23.18 -5.89
C LYS A 36 13.70 -22.79 -4.62
N GLY A 37 13.20 -23.27 -3.49
CA GLY A 37 13.76 -23.00 -2.18
C GLY A 37 13.40 -21.61 -1.65
N VAL A 38 14.17 -21.15 -0.68
CA VAL A 38 13.88 -19.95 0.11
C VAL A 38 15.02 -18.96 0.02
N GLU A 39 14.71 -17.69 -0.22
CA GLU A 39 15.66 -16.59 -0.13
C GLU A 39 15.31 -15.68 1.05
N PHE A 40 16.29 -15.44 1.92
CA PHE A 40 16.18 -14.54 3.05
C PHE A 40 17.10 -13.34 2.85
N PHE A 41 16.49 -12.17 2.65
CA PHE A 41 17.13 -10.89 2.42
C PHE A 41 17.29 -10.17 3.75
N THR A 42 18.52 -10.03 4.24
CA THR A 42 18.86 -9.30 5.47
C THR A 42 19.62 -8.02 5.13
N SER A 43 19.96 -7.21 6.14
CA SER A 43 20.86 -6.05 5.96
C SER A 43 22.25 -6.44 5.46
N ASP A 44 22.68 -7.66 5.75
CA ASP A 44 24.05 -8.12 5.56
C ASP A 44 24.21 -8.93 4.26
N GLY A 45 23.10 -9.26 3.58
CA GLY A 45 23.12 -9.95 2.30
C GLY A 45 21.91 -10.84 2.07
N VAL A 46 22.07 -11.80 1.15
CA VAL A 46 21.03 -12.77 0.80
C VAL A 46 21.51 -14.16 1.19
N LEU A 47 20.71 -14.83 2.02
CA LEU A 47 20.90 -16.22 2.39
C LEU A 47 19.91 -17.08 1.61
N LYS A 48 20.36 -18.25 1.15
CA LYS A 48 19.53 -19.18 0.36
C LYS A 48 19.45 -20.50 1.10
N PHE A 49 18.25 -21.07 1.13
CA PHE A 49 17.94 -22.34 1.78
C PHE A 49 17.13 -23.20 0.82
N ASP A 50 17.23 -24.51 0.96
CA ASP A 50 16.47 -25.47 0.16
C ASP A 50 15.00 -25.52 0.61
N SER A 51 14.70 -25.16 1.87
CA SER A 51 13.33 -25.09 2.39
C SER A 51 13.20 -24.18 3.62
N LEU A 52 11.95 -23.81 3.97
CA LEU A 52 11.65 -23.11 5.21
C LEU A 52 12.08 -23.90 6.46
N ASN A 53 11.99 -25.23 6.40
CA ASN A 53 12.36 -26.11 7.52
C ASN A 53 13.87 -26.02 7.83
N GLU A 54 14.71 -25.96 6.80
CA GLU A 54 16.16 -25.83 6.97
C GLU A 54 16.51 -24.51 7.69
N LEU A 55 15.78 -23.44 7.38
CA LEU A 55 15.94 -22.16 8.05
C LEU A 55 15.47 -22.21 9.52
N GLU A 56 14.37 -22.89 9.82
CA GLU A 56 13.90 -23.09 11.20
C GLU A 56 14.89 -23.91 12.05
N GLU A 57 15.50 -24.94 11.45
CA GLU A 57 16.54 -25.74 12.10
C GLU A 57 17.77 -24.89 12.43
N LEU A 58 18.20 -24.01 11.52
CA LEU A 58 19.33 -23.11 11.75
C LEU A 58 19.06 -22.08 12.85
N LEU A 59 17.83 -21.59 12.96
CA LEU A 59 17.40 -20.64 14.00
C LEU A 59 17.09 -21.33 15.34
N GLY A 60 17.06 -22.66 15.39
CA GLY A 60 16.78 -23.45 16.58
C GLY A 60 15.38 -23.24 17.16
N THR A 61 14.49 -22.55 16.44
CA THR A 61 13.11 -22.24 16.84
C THR A 61 12.20 -22.21 15.61
N PRO A 62 10.99 -22.80 15.69
CA PRO A 62 10.02 -22.75 14.59
C PRO A 62 9.51 -21.32 14.41
N PHE A 63 9.12 -20.98 13.17
CA PHE A 63 8.53 -19.68 12.89
C PHE A 63 7.13 -19.56 13.46
N LYS A 64 6.83 -18.38 14.00
CA LYS A 64 5.44 -18.00 14.25
C LYS A 64 4.93 -17.26 13.03
N TYR A 65 4.00 -17.87 12.31
CA TYR A 65 3.30 -17.18 11.23
C TYR A 65 2.24 -16.28 11.84
N GLU A 66 2.36 -14.99 11.57
CA GLU A 66 1.31 -14.03 11.86
C GLU A 66 0.80 -13.51 10.52
N GLU A 67 -0.52 -13.51 10.34
CA GLU A 67 -1.08 -12.63 9.32
C GLU A 67 -0.68 -11.21 9.70
N VAL A 68 -0.17 -10.46 8.73
CA VAL A 68 -0.19 -9.00 8.89
C VAL A 68 -1.66 -8.70 9.09
N GLN A 69 -2.05 -8.39 10.33
CA GLN A 69 -3.22 -7.55 10.51
C GLN A 69 -2.86 -6.29 9.74
N VAL A 70 -3.38 -6.20 8.52
CA VAL A 70 -3.67 -4.93 7.91
C VAL A 70 -4.40 -4.24 9.04
N LYS A 71 -3.72 -3.29 9.71
CA LYS A 71 -4.45 -2.38 10.56
C LYS A 71 -5.46 -1.81 9.59
N ASP A 72 -6.71 -2.24 9.72
CA ASP A 72 -7.85 -1.59 9.11
C ASP A 72 -7.80 -0.18 9.65
N THR A 73 -7.02 0.67 9.00
CA THR A 73 -6.87 2.05 9.38
C THR A 73 -8.11 2.74 8.83
N ASN A 74 -9.22 2.59 9.55
CA ASN A 74 -10.50 3.29 9.36
C ASN A 74 -10.72 3.84 7.95
N THR A 75 -10.76 2.94 6.96
CA THR A 75 -10.78 3.37 5.57
C THR A 75 -12.19 3.84 5.24
N LYS A 76 -12.35 5.17 5.23
CA LYS A 76 -13.57 5.80 4.73
C LYS A 76 -13.56 5.63 3.21
N PHE A 77 -14.64 5.12 2.64
CA PHE A 77 -14.79 4.98 1.18
C PHE A 77 -16.03 5.74 0.70
N ILE A 78 -15.96 6.21 -0.54
CA ILE A 78 -17.12 6.71 -1.29
C ILE A 78 -17.17 5.91 -2.59
N GLY A 79 -18.11 4.96 -2.67
CA GLY A 79 -18.06 3.89 -3.66
C GLY A 79 -16.82 3.02 -3.44
N ASP A 80 -16.05 2.78 -4.49
CA ASP A 80 -14.78 2.02 -4.43
C ASP A 80 -13.55 2.91 -4.12
N TYR A 81 -13.75 4.22 -3.91
CA TYR A 81 -12.64 5.17 -3.79
C TYR A 81 -12.37 5.54 -2.33
N PRO A 82 -11.12 5.41 -1.84
CA PRO A 82 -10.79 5.73 -0.46
C PRO A 82 -10.80 7.23 -0.18
N VAL A 83 -11.03 7.58 1.07
CA VAL A 83 -10.93 8.93 1.64
C VAL A 83 -9.86 8.89 2.72
N ASN A 84 -9.09 9.97 2.83
CA ASN A 84 -8.03 10.09 3.84
C ASN A 84 -8.63 9.93 5.25
N GLU A 85 -7.98 9.16 6.11
CA GLU A 85 -8.47 8.85 7.46
C GLU A 85 -8.71 10.09 8.31
N THR A 86 -7.87 11.10 8.12
CA THR A 86 -7.95 12.39 8.82
C THR A 86 -9.11 13.27 8.36
N ASP A 87 -9.73 12.94 7.23
CA ASP A 87 -10.84 13.72 6.68
C ASP A 87 -12.18 13.23 7.23
N ASN A 88 -13.10 14.17 7.40
CA ASN A 88 -14.50 13.85 7.60
C ASN A 88 -15.24 13.85 6.26
N VAL A 89 -16.32 13.09 6.16
CA VAL A 89 -17.13 13.01 4.95
C VAL A 89 -18.50 13.60 5.24
N TYR A 90 -18.82 14.70 4.56
CA TYR A 90 -20.12 15.35 4.59
C TYR A 90 -20.61 15.65 3.17
N ASP A 91 -21.93 15.69 2.97
CA ASP A 91 -22.57 16.20 1.76
C ASP A 91 -21.95 15.61 0.47
N VAL A 92 -22.04 14.28 0.32
CA VAL A 92 -21.53 13.59 -0.88
C VAL A 92 -22.44 13.90 -2.08
N GLN A 93 -21.84 14.26 -3.21
CA GLN A 93 -22.56 14.61 -4.45
C GLN A 93 -21.84 13.99 -5.66
N GLU A 94 -22.61 13.44 -6.58
CA GLU A 94 -22.11 12.94 -7.86
C GLU A 94 -21.94 14.11 -8.86
N THR A 95 -20.86 14.09 -9.64
CA THR A 95 -20.56 15.06 -10.69
C THR A 95 -20.98 14.51 -12.04
N ASP A 96 -21.11 15.38 -13.05
CA ASP A 96 -21.47 15.00 -14.42
C ASP A 96 -20.48 14.02 -15.08
N SER A 97 -19.25 13.95 -14.56
CA SER A 97 -18.21 13.00 -14.97
C SER A 97 -18.35 11.60 -14.34
N GLY A 98 -19.36 11.36 -13.50
CA GLY A 98 -19.56 10.11 -12.77
C GLY A 98 -18.65 9.93 -11.56
N LEU A 99 -17.95 10.99 -11.13
CA LEU A 99 -17.14 10.98 -9.91
C LEU A 99 -17.95 11.55 -8.74
N CYS A 100 -17.71 11.05 -7.54
CA CYS A 100 -18.30 11.64 -6.34
C CYS A 100 -17.38 12.74 -5.77
N THR A 101 -17.98 13.73 -5.12
CA THR A 101 -17.27 14.74 -4.33
C THR A 101 -17.85 14.81 -2.92
N PHE A 102 -17.06 15.23 -1.95
CA PHE A 102 -17.50 15.40 -0.56
C PHE A 102 -16.91 16.66 0.08
N LYS A 103 -17.47 17.08 1.22
CA LYS A 103 -16.94 18.15 2.06
C LYS A 103 -16.26 17.56 3.29
N LYS A 104 -15.11 18.15 3.66
CA LYS A 104 -14.35 17.81 4.89
C LYS A 104 -14.93 18.41 6.18
N SER A 105 -15.84 19.37 6.05
CA SER A 105 -16.50 20.05 7.16
C SER A 105 -17.88 20.53 6.72
N GLN A 106 -18.87 20.44 7.61
CA GLN A 106 -20.24 20.93 7.35
C GLN A 106 -20.30 22.42 7.00
N LYS A 107 -19.35 23.23 7.51
CA LYS A 107 -19.32 24.68 7.30
C LYS A 107 -18.54 25.10 6.05
N SER A 108 -17.70 24.21 5.51
CA SER A 108 -16.86 24.54 4.37
C SER A 108 -17.63 24.39 3.05
N LYS A 109 -17.40 25.29 2.11
CA LYS A 109 -17.88 25.14 0.73
C LYS A 109 -16.93 24.29 -0.13
N LYS A 110 -15.68 24.10 0.33
CA LYS A 110 -14.64 23.41 -0.44
C LYS A 110 -14.96 21.92 -0.56
N ARG A 111 -14.94 21.43 -1.80
CA ARG A 111 -15.25 20.03 -2.15
C ARG A 111 -13.99 19.29 -2.57
N PHE A 112 -14.00 17.99 -2.34
CA PHE A 112 -12.87 17.09 -2.58
C PHE A 112 -13.34 15.86 -3.33
N TYR A 113 -12.49 15.35 -4.22
CA TYR A 113 -12.67 14.05 -4.82
C TYR A 113 -12.06 12.95 -3.93
N PRO A 114 -12.73 11.80 -3.74
CA PRO A 114 -12.14 10.61 -3.14
C PRO A 114 -11.15 9.95 -4.12
N GLY A 115 -10.39 8.98 -3.62
CA GLY A 115 -9.44 8.19 -4.41
C GLY A 115 -7.99 8.61 -4.23
N TRP A 116 -7.10 7.81 -4.78
CA TRP A 116 -5.68 8.11 -4.88
C TRP A 116 -5.40 8.86 -6.18
N TRP A 117 -4.54 9.89 -6.10
CA TRP A 117 -4.21 10.79 -7.20
C TRP A 117 -2.70 11.00 -7.29
N LEU A 118 -2.17 11.02 -8.51
CA LEU A 118 -0.80 11.48 -8.79
C LEU A 118 -0.87 12.96 -9.15
N VAL A 119 -0.23 13.80 -8.36
CA VAL A 119 -0.14 15.24 -8.61
C VAL A 119 1.30 15.57 -9.00
N LYS A 120 1.50 16.11 -10.19
CA LYS A 120 2.81 16.59 -10.63
C LYS A 120 3.23 17.82 -9.82
N THR A 121 4.50 17.86 -9.44
CA THR A 121 5.12 19.01 -8.79
C THR A 121 5.76 19.93 -9.82
N GLU A 122 6.09 21.15 -9.42
CA GLU A 122 6.87 22.10 -10.24
C GLU A 122 8.24 21.52 -10.63
N ALA A 123 8.81 20.63 -9.81
CA ALA A 123 10.06 19.94 -10.09
C ALA A 123 9.91 18.78 -11.09
N GLY A 124 8.71 18.55 -11.63
CA GLY A 124 8.41 17.48 -12.59
C GLY A 124 8.26 16.09 -11.97
N THR A 125 8.28 15.97 -10.65
CA THR A 125 8.04 14.70 -9.94
C THR A 125 6.56 14.50 -9.64
N TYR A 126 6.11 13.26 -9.47
CA TYR A 126 4.72 12.95 -9.11
C TYR A 126 4.59 12.56 -7.64
N ASN A 127 3.66 13.21 -6.94
CA ASN A 127 3.36 12.95 -5.55
C ASN A 127 1.98 12.29 -5.37
N PRO A 128 1.90 11.13 -4.71
CA PRO A 128 0.64 10.55 -4.32
C PRO A 128 -0.13 11.40 -3.31
N ARG A 129 -1.44 11.54 -3.52
CA ARG A 129 -2.38 12.12 -2.55
C ARG A 129 -3.61 11.24 -2.44
N CYS A 130 -4.04 10.95 -1.21
CA CYS A 130 -5.38 10.40 -0.95
C CYS A 130 -6.33 11.57 -0.76
N THR A 131 -7.29 11.71 -1.66
CA THR A 131 -8.16 12.87 -1.87
C THR A 131 -7.45 14.12 -2.42
N ILE A 132 -8.15 14.86 -3.28
CA ILE A 132 -7.70 16.17 -3.78
C ILE A 132 -8.87 17.15 -3.79
N SER A 133 -8.59 18.45 -3.68
CA SER A 133 -9.65 19.45 -3.86
C SER A 133 -10.09 19.55 -5.32
N THR A 134 -11.38 19.80 -5.50
CA THR A 134 -11.96 20.16 -6.81
C THR A 134 -11.21 21.32 -7.45
N ASP A 135 -10.92 22.40 -6.71
CA ASP A 135 -10.10 23.53 -7.19
C ASP A 135 -8.75 23.07 -7.79
N THR A 136 -8.02 22.19 -7.08
CA THR A 136 -6.70 21.70 -7.52
C THR A 136 -6.80 20.81 -8.74
N PHE A 137 -7.86 20.00 -8.83
CA PHE A 137 -8.14 19.18 -10.01
C PHE A 137 -8.41 20.05 -11.23
N ASP A 138 -9.24 21.09 -11.07
CA ASP A 138 -9.61 21.98 -12.18
C ASP A 138 -8.42 22.81 -12.66
N GLU A 139 -7.57 23.30 -11.74
CA GLU A 139 -6.36 24.07 -12.05
C GLU A 139 -5.27 23.25 -12.73
N HIS A 140 -5.14 21.96 -12.39
CA HIS A 140 -4.05 21.08 -12.84
C HIS A 140 -4.53 19.83 -13.57
N LYS A 141 -5.67 19.90 -14.26
CA LYS A 141 -6.30 18.73 -14.91
C LYS A 141 -5.39 17.95 -15.86
N GLU A 142 -4.40 18.62 -16.45
CA GLU A 142 -3.45 18.05 -17.41
C GLU A 142 -2.24 17.40 -16.74
N ASP A 143 -2.02 17.72 -15.45
CA ASP A 143 -0.87 17.31 -14.64
C ASP A 143 -1.28 16.43 -13.43
N ILE A 144 -2.55 15.99 -13.40
CA ILE A 144 -3.11 15.12 -12.37
C ILE A 144 -3.64 13.83 -13.02
N TYR A 145 -3.29 12.68 -12.43
CA TYR A 145 -3.80 11.38 -12.86
C TYR A 145 -4.57 10.68 -11.74
N GLY A 146 -5.69 10.05 -12.09
CA GLY A 146 -6.58 9.34 -11.17
C GLY A 146 -8.06 9.59 -11.51
N PRO A 147 -8.99 9.23 -10.60
CA PRO A 147 -8.74 8.59 -9.31
C PRO A 147 -8.41 7.11 -9.44
N TYR A 148 -7.47 6.63 -8.63
CA TYR A 148 -7.19 5.21 -8.42
C TYR A 148 -7.91 4.69 -7.17
N LYS A 149 -8.32 3.42 -7.21
CA LYS A 149 -9.04 2.77 -6.10
C LYS A 149 -8.07 2.39 -4.99
N THR A 150 -6.81 2.10 -5.32
CA THR A 150 -5.79 1.68 -4.34
C THR A 150 -4.47 2.41 -4.52
N PHE A 151 -3.67 2.46 -3.45
CA PHE A 151 -2.32 3.03 -3.50
C PHE A 151 -1.38 2.24 -4.42
N MET A 152 -1.65 0.93 -4.57
CA MET A 152 -0.89 0.05 -5.46
C MET A 152 -1.10 0.39 -6.93
N GLU A 153 -2.35 0.62 -7.36
CA GLU A 153 -2.67 1.08 -8.72
C GLU A 153 -1.94 2.39 -9.05
N LEU A 154 -1.97 3.34 -8.12
CA LEU A 154 -1.24 4.60 -8.25
C LEU A 154 0.27 4.38 -8.40
N THR A 155 0.85 3.53 -7.55
CA THR A 155 2.30 3.24 -7.57
C THR A 155 2.71 2.60 -8.90
N TYR A 156 1.86 1.72 -9.44
CA TYR A 156 2.08 1.12 -10.74
C TYR A 156 2.05 2.16 -11.86
N GLN A 157 1.07 3.06 -11.85
CA GLN A 157 1.02 4.15 -12.82
C GLN A 157 2.28 5.02 -12.77
N GLN A 158 2.75 5.37 -11.57
CA GLN A 158 3.94 6.21 -11.40
C GLN A 158 5.22 5.59 -11.99
N LYS A 159 5.32 4.25 -12.05
CA LYS A 159 6.45 3.56 -12.69
C LYS A 159 6.41 3.61 -14.22
N ASN A 160 5.24 3.89 -14.80
CA ASN A 160 5.01 3.91 -16.24
C ASN A 160 5.06 5.34 -16.84
N LEU A 161 5.13 6.38 -16.00
CA LEU A 161 5.29 7.78 -16.38
C LEU A 161 6.77 8.15 -16.46
#